data_AF-A0AB33TC68-F1
#
_entry.id   AF-A0AB33TC68-F1
#
_cell.length_a   1.000
_cell.length_b   1.000
_cell.length_c   1.000
_cell.angle_alpha   90.00
_cell.angle_beta   90.00
_cell.angle_gamma   90.00
#
_symmetry.space_group_name_H-M   'P 1'
#
loop_
_entity.id
_entity.type
_entity.pdbx_description
1 polymer ?
#
loop_
_entity_poly.entity_id
_entity_poly.type
_entity_poly.pdbx_seq_one_letter_code
_entity_poly.pdbx_strand_id
1 'polypeptide(L)'
;MQAALDVFADRGFHGASIENICEKAGFTRGAFYSNFAGKDELFFTLFDASSEQLLTQLRAALDECRKSPDPLSTFIRTIDDKGPTQRRWYLISMEFTLYAIREPSAAVVLAEHDARLRREAAGIINELMSIAHRELIIDTELIARLATALREGVAAQFYVEPELAETRMLERLAFPAMLRAFSQPVGAD
;
A
#
# COMPACT_ATOMS: atom_id res chain seq x y z
N MET A 1 8.39 0.96 16.89
CA MET A 1 7.85 1.10 15.52
C MET A 1 7.89 2.54 15.01
N GLN A 2 7.21 3.52 15.64
CA GLN A 2 7.20 4.91 15.14
C GLN A 2 8.61 5.51 14.96
N ALA A 3 9.49 5.36 15.96
CA ALA A 3 10.88 5.83 15.87
C ALA A 3 11.64 5.22 14.67
N ALA A 4 11.41 3.94 14.35
CA ALA A 4 12.01 3.30 13.19
C ALA A 4 11.49 3.88 11.88
N LEU A 5 10.17 4.09 11.76
CA LEU A 5 9.56 4.72 10.60
C LEU A 5 10.13 6.13 10.39
N ASP A 6 10.27 6.92 11.45
CA ASP A 6 10.85 8.25 11.35
C ASP A 6 12.34 8.19 10.95
N VAL A 7 13.14 7.30 11.54
CA VAL A 7 14.56 7.16 11.16
C VAL A 7 14.71 6.71 9.70
N PHE A 8 13.90 5.75 9.24
CA PHE A 8 13.91 5.33 7.84
C PHE A 8 13.46 6.45 6.91
N ALA A 9 12.43 7.22 7.27
CA ALA A 9 12.00 8.36 6.47
C ALA A 9 13.04 9.49 6.41
N ASP A 10 13.79 9.71 7.50
CA ASP A 10 14.77 10.81 7.61
C ASP A 10 16.13 10.45 6.99
N ARG A 11 16.56 9.19 7.11
CA ARG A 11 17.93 8.73 6.73
C ARG A 11 17.96 7.72 5.59
N GLY A 12 16.79 7.31 5.12
CA GLY A 12 16.62 6.18 4.23
C GLY A 12 16.86 4.83 4.91
N PHE A 13 16.39 3.76 4.28
CA PHE A 13 16.55 2.39 4.77
C PHE A 13 18.02 2.04 4.94
N HIS A 14 18.88 2.31 3.95
CA HIS A 14 20.30 1.95 4.03
C HIS A 14 21.07 2.81 5.05
N GLY A 15 20.84 4.13 5.05
CA GLY A 15 21.51 5.08 5.96
C GLY A 15 21.06 4.99 7.42
N ALA A 16 19.90 4.38 7.69
CA ALA A 16 19.44 4.09 9.03
C ALA A 16 20.26 2.97 9.70
N SER A 17 20.73 3.24 10.91
CA SER A 17 21.39 2.26 11.77
C SER A 17 20.49 1.85 12.95
N ILE A 18 20.73 0.66 13.51
CA ILE A 18 20.01 0.19 14.71
C ILE A 18 20.24 1.14 15.88
N GLU A 19 21.43 1.72 15.98
CA GLU A 19 21.78 2.72 16.99
C GLU A 19 20.92 3.97 16.83
N ASN A 20 20.74 4.50 15.61
CA ASN A 20 19.87 5.66 15.39
C ASN A 20 18.42 5.37 15.79
N ILE A 21 17.94 4.16 15.52
CA ILE A 21 16.58 3.73 15.89
C ILE A 21 16.46 3.62 17.41
N CYS A 22 17.44 3.01 18.08
CA CYS A 22 17.49 2.87 19.53
C CYS A 22 17.55 4.23 20.23
N GLU A 23 18.44 5.12 19.78
CA GLU A 23 18.58 6.49 20.29
C GLU A 23 17.27 7.27 20.17
N LYS A 24 16.61 7.22 19.00
CA LYS A 24 15.32 7.90 18.79
C LYS A 24 14.20 7.28 19.61
N ALA A 25 14.22 5.96 19.81
CA ALA A 25 13.21 5.25 20.59
C ALA A 25 13.43 5.34 22.11
N GLY A 26 14.57 5.84 22.58
CA GLY A 26 14.94 5.80 24.00
C GLY A 26 15.22 4.39 24.52
N PHE A 27 15.62 3.46 23.65
CA PHE A 27 15.89 2.06 23.99
C PHE A 27 17.35 1.69 23.84
N THR A 28 17.75 0.60 24.47
CA THR A 28 19.09 0.03 24.31
C THR A 28 19.14 -0.90 23.10
N ARG A 29 20.35 -1.18 22.59
CA ARG A 29 20.56 -2.21 21.57
C ARG A 29 20.09 -3.60 22.02
N GLY A 30 20.27 -3.94 23.30
CA GLY A 30 19.79 -5.22 23.84
C GLY A 30 18.28 -5.35 23.73
N ALA A 31 17.54 -4.28 24.02
CA ALA A 31 16.08 -4.23 23.86
C ALA A 31 15.64 -4.29 22.38
N PHE A 32 16.46 -3.81 21.44
CA PHE A 32 16.21 -4.01 20.01
C PHE A 32 16.33 -5.49 19.65
N TYR A 33 17.47 -6.12 19.97
CA TYR A 33 17.73 -7.51 19.59
C TYR A 33 16.88 -8.55 20.33
N SER A 34 16.22 -8.17 21.43
CA SER A 34 15.19 -9.01 22.04
C SER A 34 13.87 -9.06 21.25
N ASN A 35 13.65 -8.11 20.34
CA ASN A 35 12.42 -8.00 19.54
C ASN A 35 12.65 -8.25 18.04
N PHE A 36 13.85 -7.92 17.53
CA PHE A 36 14.17 -8.02 16.09
C PHE A 36 15.61 -8.52 15.90
N ALA A 37 15.79 -9.51 15.04
CA ALA A 37 17.07 -10.01 14.56
C ALA A 37 17.84 -8.96 13.75
N GLY A 38 17.14 -7.99 13.13
CA GLY A 38 17.77 -6.96 12.33
C GLY A 38 16.83 -5.90 11.78
N LYS A 39 17.39 -5.02 10.94
CA LYS A 39 16.66 -3.91 10.31
C LYS A 39 15.58 -4.41 9.34
N ASP A 40 15.82 -5.54 8.68
CA ASP A 40 14.91 -6.17 7.74
C ASP A 40 13.65 -6.70 8.43
N GLU A 41 13.81 -7.45 9.54
CA GLU A 41 12.67 -7.92 10.33
C GLU A 41 11.85 -6.76 10.91
N LEU A 42 12.53 -5.70 11.37
CA LEU A 42 11.86 -4.48 11.78
C LEU A 42 11.08 -3.83 10.62
N PHE A 43 11.65 -3.79 9.41
CA PHE A 43 10.93 -3.30 8.22
C PHE A 43 9.69 -4.15 7.93
N PHE A 44 9.81 -5.47 7.93
CA PHE A 44 8.66 -6.36 7.66
C PHE A 44 7.57 -6.23 8.72
N THR A 45 7.94 -6.01 9.98
CA THR A 45 6.99 -5.70 11.05
C THR A 45 6.24 -4.38 10.79
N LEU A 46 6.94 -3.34 10.31
CA LEU A 46 6.32 -2.08 9.91
C LEU A 46 5.44 -2.24 8.66
N PHE A 47 5.86 -3.07 7.71
CA PHE A 47 5.10 -3.40 6.51
C PHE A 47 3.77 -4.06 6.87
N ASP A 48 3.78 -5.04 7.79
CA ASP A 48 2.58 -5.73 8.21
C ASP A 48 1.60 -4.79 8.93
N ALA A 49 2.11 -3.96 9.84
CA ALA A 49 1.29 -2.96 10.51
C ALA A 49 0.69 -1.93 9.52
N SER A 50 1.48 -1.48 8.55
CA SER A 50 1.01 -0.53 7.52
C SER A 50 -0.01 -1.19 6.58
N SER A 51 0.19 -2.46 6.25
CA SER A 51 -0.71 -3.28 5.45
C SER A 51 -2.05 -3.49 6.15
N GLU A 52 -2.05 -3.79 7.44
CA GLU A 52 -3.26 -3.95 8.25
C GLU A 52 -4.05 -2.65 8.34
N GLN A 53 -3.36 -1.51 8.53
CA GLN A 53 -4.00 -0.20 8.51
C GLN A 53 -4.66 0.08 7.15
N LEU A 54 -3.95 -0.17 6.05
CA LEU A 54 -4.49 -0.02 4.71
C LEU A 54 -5.72 -0.91 4.51
N LEU A 55 -5.64 -2.20 4.82
CA LEU A 55 -6.76 -3.13 4.66
C LEU A 55 -7.97 -2.72 5.49
N THR A 56 -7.76 -2.19 6.70
CA THR A 56 -8.81 -1.61 7.53
C THR A 56 -9.51 -0.44 6.85
N GLN A 57 -8.73 0.48 6.25
CA GLN A 57 -9.28 1.62 5.51
C GLN A 57 -10.06 1.17 4.26
N LEU A 58 -9.52 0.21 3.50
CA LEU A 58 -10.18 -0.36 2.34
C LEU A 58 -11.51 -1.02 2.71
N ARG A 59 -11.55 -1.78 3.81
CA ARG A 59 -12.79 -2.39 4.33
C ARG A 59 -13.81 -1.36 4.75
N ALA A 60 -13.39 -0.33 5.49
CA ALA A 60 -14.28 0.75 5.91
C ALA A 60 -14.89 1.51 4.71
N ALA A 61 -14.14 1.65 3.61
CA ALA A 61 -14.65 2.29 2.40
C ALA A 61 -15.83 1.53 1.76
N LEU A 62 -15.92 0.21 1.95
CA LEU A 62 -17.05 -0.58 1.44
C LEU A 62 -18.39 -0.15 2.05
N ASP A 63 -18.41 0.34 3.29
CA ASP A 63 -19.63 0.79 3.96
C ASP A 63 -20.24 2.01 3.26
N GLU A 64 -19.40 2.91 2.76
CA GLU A 64 -19.84 4.06 1.96
C GLU A 64 -20.22 3.65 0.53
N CYS A 65 -19.52 2.65 -0.04
CA CYS A 65 -19.85 2.10 -1.35
C CYS A 65 -21.26 1.52 -1.41
N ARG A 66 -21.72 0.81 -0.36
CA ARG A 66 -23.07 0.21 -0.31
C ARG A 66 -24.20 1.24 -0.36
N LYS A 67 -23.92 2.51 -0.05
CA LYS A 67 -24.90 3.61 -0.07
C LYS A 67 -24.84 4.43 -1.36
N SER A 68 -23.88 4.13 -2.23
CA SER A 68 -23.55 4.98 -3.37
C SER A 68 -24.15 4.47 -4.67
N PRO A 69 -24.67 5.35 -5.55
CA PRO A 69 -25.06 4.97 -6.91
C PRO A 69 -23.87 4.65 -7.81
N ASP A 70 -22.64 5.05 -7.42
CA ASP A 70 -21.40 4.67 -8.10
C ASP A 70 -20.37 4.15 -7.06
N PRO A 71 -20.47 2.87 -6.68
CA PRO A 71 -19.59 2.26 -5.68
C PRO A 71 -18.11 2.33 -6.08
N LEU A 72 -17.79 2.10 -7.36
CA LEU A 72 -16.40 2.03 -7.83
C LEU A 72 -15.66 3.37 -7.68
N SER A 73 -16.30 4.46 -8.11
CA SER A 73 -15.72 5.81 -7.95
C SER A 73 -15.79 6.30 -6.50
N THR A 74 -16.70 5.77 -5.70
CA THR A 74 -16.77 6.10 -4.26
C THR A 74 -15.64 5.46 -3.48
N PHE A 75 -15.32 4.20 -3.77
CA PHE A 75 -14.27 3.46 -3.10
C PHE A 75 -12.93 4.21 -3.12
N ILE A 76 -12.47 4.60 -4.32
CA ILE A 76 -11.18 5.29 -4.47
C ILE A 76 -11.17 6.67 -3.79
N ARG A 77 -12.31 7.38 -3.78
CA ARG A 77 -12.42 8.69 -3.13
C ARG A 77 -12.33 8.59 -1.61
N THR A 78 -12.81 7.49 -1.02
CA THR A 78 -12.81 7.29 0.44
C THR A 78 -11.43 6.92 0.98
N ILE A 79 -10.59 6.27 0.17
CA ILE A 79 -9.27 5.76 0.59
C ILE A 79 -8.10 6.68 0.21
N ASP A 80 -8.38 7.76 -0.53
CA ASP A 80 -7.35 8.67 -1.06
C ASP A 80 -6.88 9.70 -0.02
N ASP A 81 -6.16 9.22 0.99
CA ASP A 81 -5.36 10.05 1.89
C ASP A 81 -3.90 10.12 1.39
N LYS A 82 -3.50 11.28 0.87
CA LYS A 82 -2.11 11.60 0.47
C LYS A 82 -1.36 12.37 1.57
N GLY A 83 -1.73 12.17 2.83
CA GLY A 83 -1.11 12.83 3.97
C GLY A 83 0.39 12.54 4.15
N PRO A 84 1.07 13.27 5.04
CA PRO A 84 2.52 13.15 5.26
C PRO A 84 3.01 11.72 5.56
N THR A 85 2.17 10.92 6.23
CA THR A 85 2.45 9.51 6.53
C THR A 85 2.60 8.67 5.25
N GLN A 86 1.76 8.92 4.25
CA GLN A 86 1.79 8.18 2.98
C GLN A 86 3.08 8.45 2.20
N ARG A 87 3.59 9.69 2.25
CA ARG A 87 4.87 10.05 1.62
C ARG A 87 6.04 9.35 2.30
N ARG A 88 6.06 9.33 3.64
CA ARG A 88 7.11 8.62 4.41
C ARG A 88 7.11 7.14 4.07
N TRP A 89 5.94 6.50 4.09
CA TRP A 89 5.82 5.10 3.75
C TRP A 89 6.29 4.81 2.31
N TYR A 90 5.90 5.64 1.34
CA TYR A 90 6.35 5.50 -0.05
C TYR A 90 7.88 5.51 -0.19
N LEU A 91 8.58 6.46 0.46
CA LEU A 91 10.04 6.53 0.41
C LEU A 91 10.67 5.25 0.99
N ILE A 92 10.21 4.84 2.17
CA ILE A 92 10.73 3.67 2.88
C ILE A 92 10.50 2.40 2.05
N SER A 93 9.29 2.23 1.50
CA SER A 93 8.97 1.06 0.68
C SER A 93 9.80 1.01 -0.60
N MET A 94 9.96 2.12 -1.31
CA MET A 94 10.73 2.16 -2.56
C MET A 94 12.22 1.88 -2.33
N GLU A 95 12.80 2.42 -1.26
CA GLU A 95 14.19 2.13 -0.91
C GLU A 95 14.39 0.66 -0.52
N PHE A 96 13.44 0.08 0.24
CA PHE A 96 13.49 -1.34 0.58
C PHE A 96 13.30 -2.23 -0.65
N THR A 97 12.39 -1.88 -1.57
CA THR A 97 12.21 -2.60 -2.84
C THR A 97 13.52 -2.57 -3.65
N LEU A 98 14.18 -1.42 -3.76
CA LEU A 98 15.47 -1.31 -4.44
C LEU A 98 16.58 -2.11 -3.74
N TYR A 99 16.55 -2.19 -2.41
CA TYR A 99 17.44 -3.06 -1.64
C TYR A 99 17.15 -4.55 -1.94
N ALA A 100 15.90 -4.97 -1.84
CA ALA A 100 15.46 -6.34 -2.09
C ALA A 100 15.78 -6.82 -3.51
N ILE A 101 15.63 -5.97 -4.53
CA ILE A 101 16.04 -6.30 -5.91
C ILE A 101 17.53 -6.68 -5.99
N ARG A 102 18.38 -6.13 -5.11
CA ARG A 102 19.82 -6.42 -5.07
C ARG A 102 20.17 -7.57 -4.14
N GLU A 103 19.31 -7.89 -3.17
CA GLU A 103 19.51 -8.91 -2.15
C GLU A 103 18.47 -10.02 -2.28
N PRO A 104 18.80 -11.16 -2.91
CA PRO A 104 17.83 -12.22 -3.21
C PRO A 104 17.08 -12.74 -1.99
N SER A 105 17.74 -12.80 -0.83
CA SER A 105 17.11 -13.28 0.41
C SER A 105 15.98 -12.35 0.88
N ALA A 106 16.20 -11.04 0.83
CA ALA A 106 15.19 -10.03 1.14
C ALA A 106 14.05 -10.00 0.11
N ALA A 107 14.34 -10.24 -1.17
CA ALA A 107 13.32 -10.32 -2.22
C ALA A 107 12.29 -11.45 -1.98
N VAL A 108 12.76 -12.62 -1.53
CA VAL A 108 11.85 -13.75 -1.22
C VAL A 108 10.86 -13.35 -0.13
N VAL A 109 11.35 -12.77 0.97
CA VAL A 109 10.51 -12.38 2.10
C VAL A 109 9.56 -11.24 1.71
N LEU A 110 10.04 -10.23 0.98
CA LEU A 110 9.17 -9.15 0.49
C LEU A 110 8.04 -9.69 -0.41
N ALA A 111 8.35 -10.64 -1.30
CA ALA A 111 7.36 -11.25 -2.18
C ALA A 111 6.28 -12.01 -1.39
N GLU A 112 6.63 -12.65 -0.26
CA GLU A 112 5.66 -13.31 0.63
C GLU A 112 4.72 -12.31 1.32
N HIS A 113 5.28 -11.20 1.83
CA HIS A 113 4.50 -10.11 2.43
C HIS A 113 3.57 -9.46 1.41
N ASP A 114 4.07 -9.13 0.21
CA ASP A 114 3.29 -8.58 -0.89
C ASP A 114 2.19 -9.54 -1.34
N ALA A 115 2.47 -10.85 -1.41
CA ALA A 115 1.47 -11.84 -1.78
C ALA A 115 0.33 -11.95 -0.75
N ARG A 116 0.64 -11.84 0.54
CA ARG A 116 -0.37 -11.83 1.60
C ARG A 116 -1.26 -10.58 1.51
N LEU A 117 -0.66 -9.39 1.43
CA LEU A 117 -1.42 -8.14 1.28
C LEU A 117 -2.29 -8.17 0.02
N ARG A 118 -1.75 -8.63 -1.10
CA ARG A 118 -2.46 -8.71 -2.37
C ARG A 118 -3.68 -9.65 -2.33
N ARG A 119 -3.58 -10.80 -1.66
CA ARG A 119 -4.73 -11.71 -1.48
C ARG A 119 -5.86 -11.06 -0.68
N GLU A 120 -5.51 -10.40 0.42
CA GLU A 120 -6.47 -9.68 1.26
C GLU A 120 -7.14 -8.53 0.48
N ALA A 121 -6.34 -7.74 -0.25
CA ALA A 121 -6.84 -6.66 -1.09
C ALA A 121 -7.74 -7.20 -2.23
N ALA A 122 -7.41 -8.33 -2.83
CA ALA A 122 -8.24 -8.98 -3.84
C ALA A 122 -9.60 -9.42 -3.26
N GLY A 123 -9.65 -9.93 -2.03
CA GLY A 123 -10.90 -10.22 -1.33
C GLY A 123 -11.79 -8.98 -1.20
N ILE A 124 -11.21 -7.84 -0.83
CA ILE A 124 -11.94 -6.57 -0.71
C ILE A 124 -12.42 -6.06 -2.07
N ILE A 125 -11.60 -6.19 -3.12
CA ILE A 125 -12.00 -5.82 -4.49
C ILE A 125 -13.16 -6.70 -4.95
N ASN A 126 -13.15 -8.01 -4.68
CA ASN A 126 -14.28 -8.89 -5.00
C ASN A 126 -15.57 -8.44 -4.31
N GLU A 127 -15.49 -8.04 -3.04
CA GLU A 127 -16.64 -7.50 -2.32
C GLU A 127 -17.13 -6.17 -2.92
N LEU A 128 -16.21 -5.26 -3.29
CA LEU A 128 -16.55 -4.04 -4.00
C LEU A 128 -17.28 -4.32 -5.33
N MET A 129 -16.81 -5.32 -6.08
CA MET A 129 -17.41 -5.70 -7.36
C MET A 129 -18.82 -6.29 -7.17
N SER A 130 -19.02 -7.08 -6.12
CA SER A 130 -20.35 -7.56 -5.72
C SER A 130 -21.31 -6.42 -5.38
N ILE A 131 -20.85 -5.43 -4.60
CA ILE A 131 -21.63 -4.21 -4.28
C ILE A 131 -21.96 -3.42 -5.56
N ALA A 132 -21.04 -3.39 -6.53
CA ALA A 132 -21.26 -2.72 -7.82
C ALA A 132 -22.12 -3.54 -8.80
N HIS A 133 -22.58 -4.74 -8.43
CA HIS A 133 -23.29 -5.68 -9.31
C HIS A 133 -22.51 -6.02 -10.58
N ARG A 134 -21.20 -6.26 -10.44
CA ARG A 134 -20.29 -6.56 -11.54
C ARG A 134 -19.40 -7.75 -11.20
N GLU A 135 -18.96 -8.45 -12.24
CA GLU A 135 -18.02 -9.56 -12.14
C GLU A 135 -16.75 -9.25 -12.95
N LEU A 136 -15.58 -9.50 -12.36
CA LEU A 136 -14.30 -9.33 -13.05
C LEU A 136 -14.11 -10.46 -14.08
N ILE A 137 -13.62 -10.10 -15.27
CA ILE A 137 -13.34 -11.07 -16.35
C ILE A 137 -11.87 -11.54 -16.35
N ILE A 138 -11.08 -11.07 -15.38
CA ILE A 138 -9.70 -11.48 -15.12
C ILE A 138 -9.50 -11.73 -13.63
N ASP A 139 -8.39 -12.37 -13.28
CA ASP A 139 -8.03 -12.63 -11.88
C ASP A 139 -7.96 -11.33 -11.05
N THR A 140 -8.68 -11.30 -9.94
CA THR A 140 -8.72 -10.16 -9.02
C THR A 140 -7.35 -9.86 -8.40
N GLU A 141 -6.49 -10.86 -8.21
CA GLU A 141 -5.11 -10.61 -7.77
C GLU A 141 -4.29 -9.84 -8.82
N LEU A 142 -4.60 -10.00 -10.13
CA LEU A 142 -3.99 -9.19 -11.19
C LEU A 142 -4.48 -7.74 -11.14
N ILE A 143 -5.78 -7.53 -10.89
CA ILE A 143 -6.33 -6.19 -10.63
C ILE A 143 -5.63 -5.53 -9.45
N ALA A 144 -5.44 -6.26 -8.34
CA ALA A 144 -4.74 -5.75 -7.17
C ALA A 144 -3.28 -5.37 -7.49
N ARG A 145 -2.56 -6.17 -8.30
CA ARG A 145 -1.21 -5.81 -8.79
C ARG A 145 -1.22 -4.53 -9.63
N LEU A 146 -2.14 -4.42 -10.57
CA LEU A 146 -2.28 -3.24 -11.43
C LEU A 146 -2.61 -1.99 -10.61
N ALA A 147 -3.47 -2.11 -9.61
CA ALA A 147 -3.80 -1.04 -8.69
C ALA A 147 -2.58 -0.55 -7.91
N THR A 148 -1.76 -1.47 -7.40
CA THR A 148 -0.49 -1.13 -6.72
C THR A 148 0.47 -0.40 -7.66
N ALA A 149 0.68 -0.92 -8.88
CA ALA A 149 1.56 -0.30 -9.87
C ALA A 149 1.08 1.11 -10.27
N LEU A 150 -0.23 1.28 -10.47
CA LEU A 150 -0.84 2.57 -10.75
C LEU A 150 -0.61 3.55 -9.60
N ARG A 151 -0.86 3.13 -8.36
CA ARG A 151 -0.67 3.95 -7.16
C ARG A 151 0.79 4.38 -6.98
N GLU A 152 1.74 3.47 -7.19
CA GLU A 152 3.17 3.78 -7.10
C GLU A 152 3.63 4.76 -8.17
N GLY A 153 3.19 4.55 -9.42
CA GLY A 153 3.50 5.46 -10.53
C GLY A 153 2.89 6.86 -10.35
N VAL A 154 1.65 6.93 -9.88
CA VAL A 154 0.99 8.22 -9.57
C VAL A 154 1.68 8.91 -8.39
N ALA A 155 2.03 8.16 -7.33
CA ALA A 155 2.72 8.71 -6.18
C ALA A 155 4.10 9.28 -6.54
N ALA A 156 4.86 8.57 -7.40
CA ALA A 156 6.15 9.04 -7.89
C ALA A 156 6.03 10.42 -8.57
N GLN A 157 5.09 10.55 -9.51
CA GLN A 157 4.85 11.80 -10.23
C GLN A 157 4.34 12.89 -9.28
N PHE A 158 3.37 12.59 -8.42
CA PHE A 158 2.81 13.55 -7.48
C PHE A 158 3.85 14.10 -6.50
N TYR A 159 4.77 13.28 -6.00
CA TYR A 159 5.80 13.76 -5.07
C TYR A 159 6.91 14.57 -5.74
N VAL A 160 7.07 14.46 -7.07
CA VAL A 160 7.99 15.28 -7.87
C VAL A 160 7.31 16.57 -8.33
N GLU A 161 6.04 16.50 -8.71
CA GLU A 161 5.25 17.60 -9.29
C GLU A 161 3.95 17.86 -8.48
N PRO A 162 4.06 18.27 -7.20
CA PRO A 162 2.92 18.32 -6.29
C PRO A 162 1.87 19.39 -6.63
N GLU A 163 2.23 20.38 -7.46
CA GLU A 163 1.35 21.47 -7.87
C GLU A 163 0.43 21.10 -9.04
N LEU A 164 0.71 19.99 -9.74
CA LEU A 164 -0.14 19.51 -10.82
C LEU A 164 -1.39 18.83 -10.25
N ALA A 165 -2.51 19.56 -10.26
CA ALA A 165 -3.82 19.05 -9.81
C ALA A 165 -4.21 17.72 -10.48
N GLU A 166 -3.75 17.50 -11.72
CA GLU A 166 -4.02 16.33 -12.56
C GLU A 166 -3.45 15.04 -11.95
N THR A 167 -2.29 15.08 -11.29
CA THR A 167 -1.67 13.88 -10.69
C THR A 167 -2.56 13.24 -9.62
N ARG A 168 -3.30 14.04 -8.86
CA ARG A 168 -4.31 13.54 -7.90
C ARG A 168 -5.56 12.99 -8.58
N MET A 169 -5.88 13.47 -9.78
CA MET A 169 -7.04 13.01 -10.54
C MET A 169 -6.79 11.68 -11.24
N LEU A 170 -5.55 11.39 -11.63
CA LEU A 170 -5.22 10.20 -12.41
C LEU A 170 -5.62 8.90 -11.71
N GLU A 171 -5.30 8.73 -10.43
CA GLU A 171 -5.69 7.51 -9.70
C GLU A 171 -7.22 7.40 -9.53
N ARG A 172 -7.88 8.53 -9.20
CA ARG A 172 -9.33 8.61 -9.04
C ARG A 172 -10.11 8.33 -10.32
N LEU A 173 -9.53 8.62 -11.48
CA LEU A 173 -10.11 8.35 -12.79
C LEU A 173 -9.76 6.95 -13.28
N ALA A 174 -8.48 6.58 -13.22
CA ALA A 174 -7.97 5.35 -13.81
C ALA A 174 -8.42 4.10 -13.06
N PHE A 175 -8.47 4.11 -11.73
CA PHE A 175 -8.83 2.90 -10.98
C PHE A 175 -10.29 2.46 -11.24
N PRO A 176 -11.32 3.33 -11.12
CA PRO A 176 -12.69 2.94 -11.46
C PRO A 176 -12.86 2.59 -12.95
N ALA A 177 -12.17 3.30 -13.85
CA ALA A 177 -12.20 3.00 -15.28
C ALA A 177 -11.63 1.60 -15.58
N MET A 178 -10.50 1.26 -14.95
CA MET A 178 -9.87 -0.05 -15.05
C MET A 178 -10.81 -1.16 -14.55
N LEU A 179 -11.43 -0.99 -13.37
CA LEU A 179 -12.39 -1.96 -12.84
C LEU A 179 -13.56 -2.16 -13.81
N ARG A 180 -14.12 -1.08 -14.38
CA ARG A 180 -15.21 -1.18 -15.37
C ARG A 180 -14.76 -1.88 -16.65
N ALA A 181 -13.56 -1.60 -17.15
CA ALA A 181 -13.02 -2.20 -18.37
C ALA A 181 -12.76 -3.70 -18.24
N PHE A 182 -12.35 -4.15 -17.05
CA PHE A 182 -12.08 -5.56 -16.74
C PHE A 182 -13.25 -6.26 -16.03
N SER A 183 -14.48 -5.78 -16.23
CA SER A 183 -15.68 -6.41 -15.67
C SER A 183 -16.90 -6.29 -16.54
N GLN A 184 -17.90 -7.10 -16.24
CA GLN A 184 -19.23 -7.07 -16.87
C GLN A 184 -20.33 -6.97 -15.80
N PRO A 185 -21.51 -6.38 -16.12
CA PRO A 185 -22.66 -6.42 -15.23
C PRO A 185 -23.11 -7.86 -14.95
N VAL A 186 -23.51 -8.14 -13.70
CA VAL A 186 -24.12 -9.43 -13.35
C VAL A 186 -25.58 -9.43 -13.82
N GLY A 187 -25.98 -10.43 -14.63
CA GLY A 187 -27.36 -10.59 -15.10
C GLY A 187 -27.72 -9.84 -16.38
N ALA A 188 -26.75 -9.58 -17.26
CA ALA A 188 -27.01 -9.15 -18.63
C ALA A 188 -27.32 -10.36 -19.54
N ASP A 189 -28.44 -11.04 -19.27
CA ASP A 189 -29.14 -11.95 -20.19
C ASP A 189 -30.64 -11.63 -20.16
#